data_AF-A0A350EZY1-F1
#
_entry.id   AF-A0A350EZY1-F1
#
_cell.length_a   1.000
_cell.length_b   1.000
_cell.length_c   1.000
_cell.angle_alpha   90.00
_cell.angle_beta   90.00
_cell.angle_gamma   90.00
#
_symmetry.space_group_name_H-M   'P 1'
#
loop_
_entity.id
_entity.type
_entity.pdbx_description
1 polymer ?
#
loop_
_entity_poly.entity_id
_entity_poly.type
_entity_poly.pdbx_seq_one_letter_code
_entity_poly.pdbx_strand_id
1 'polypeptide(L)'
;MLACNRLGWPADAEMNKLRTPRKLWIPVLLAMFVADAGWTEDRIHLVRRNDTLSSISRKYDVSTKVLAQWNALEDADYLRAGTRLKIPDSKEPMLRYIVQKGDSLAALAARHGQSIALLTRLNSLDRPDHIEPGQTLLIPGAQGQWSLPRAVRHEIDEAKIKVGRWKHIVIHHSSSKLDSPAIMDRHHRQVRHMENGLAYHFVIGGSGPRMKDGDIFIGDRWRGQLQGGHVASERLNQESIGICLIGNFNEEKPTSRQMESLAQLVEYLMDRCGLQPADVDTHTHINPKPTQCPGKHFSLADLRKRISRLAARR
;
A
#
# COMPACT_ATOMS: atom_id res chain seq x y z
N MET A 1 -32.38 64.83 40.90
CA MET A 1 -32.05 63.82 39.87
C MET A 1 -30.91 62.98 40.44
N LEU A 2 -31.24 61.83 41.04
CA LEU A 2 -31.43 60.52 40.38
C LEU A 2 -30.07 59.94 39.94
N ALA A 3 -29.68 58.72 40.29
CA ALA A 3 -30.07 57.79 41.33
C ALA A 3 -28.92 56.78 41.41
N CYS A 4 -28.39 56.59 42.61
CA CYS A 4 -27.44 55.56 42.97
C CYS A 4 -28.22 54.56 43.85
N ASN A 5 -28.27 53.29 43.47
CA ASN A 5 -28.87 52.20 44.26
C ASN A 5 -27.79 51.13 44.44
N ARG A 6 -27.28 50.90 45.66
CA ARG A 6 -27.84 50.19 46.84
C ARG A 6 -27.59 48.67 46.75
N LEU A 7 -26.72 48.15 47.63
CA LEU A 7 -27.01 47.39 48.89
C LEU A 7 -27.30 45.90 48.61
N GLY A 8 -26.79 44.90 49.32
CA GLY A 8 -26.02 44.83 50.56
C GLY A 8 -25.65 43.36 50.91
N TRP A 9 -24.77 43.21 51.90
CA TRP A 9 -24.18 42.00 52.52
C TRP A 9 -25.18 41.23 53.45
N PRO A 10 -24.90 40.03 54.05
CA PRO A 10 -23.80 39.71 55.01
C PRO A 10 -23.11 38.32 54.73
N ALA A 11 -21.80 38.08 54.98
CA ALA A 11 -21.13 37.77 56.25
C ALA A 11 -21.93 36.71 57.04
N ASP A 12 -21.42 35.49 57.30
CA ASP A 12 -20.49 35.22 58.40
C ASP A 12 -19.85 33.82 58.34
N ALA A 13 -18.66 33.74 58.95
CA ALA A 13 -18.10 32.67 59.81
C ALA A 13 -17.86 31.26 59.22
N GLU A 14 -16.63 30.81 58.99
CA GLU A 14 -15.53 30.45 59.92
C GLU A 14 -15.43 28.92 60.14
N MET A 15 -14.29 28.34 59.72
CA MET A 15 -13.35 27.54 60.55
C MET A 15 -12.61 26.46 59.74
N ASN A 16 -11.49 26.90 59.17
CA ASN A 16 -10.15 26.43 59.52
C ASN A 16 -9.94 24.92 59.79
N LYS A 17 -9.18 24.27 58.89
CA LYS A 17 -8.00 23.45 59.24
C LYS A 17 -7.07 23.26 58.03
N LEU A 18 -6.15 24.22 57.91
CA LEU A 18 -4.81 24.10 57.30
C LEU A 18 -4.03 22.95 58.01
N ARG A 19 -3.00 22.25 57.48
CA ARG A 19 -1.89 22.58 56.56
C ARG A 19 -1.09 21.27 56.28
N THR A 20 -0.89 20.87 55.01
CA THR A 20 0.40 20.87 54.22
C THR A 20 1.34 19.66 54.35
N PRO A 21 2.37 19.48 53.45
CA PRO A 21 2.54 19.94 52.05
C PRO A 21 3.15 18.86 51.10
N ARG A 22 3.05 19.05 49.76
CA ARG A 22 4.18 19.25 48.82
C ARG A 22 3.85 18.98 47.33
N LYS A 23 4.30 19.93 46.51
CA LYS A 23 4.84 19.86 45.12
C LYS A 23 3.88 19.82 43.92
N LEU A 24 3.79 21.01 43.29
CA LEU A 24 4.13 21.35 41.89
C LEU A 24 3.40 20.62 40.74
N TRP A 25 2.72 21.38 39.86
CA TRP A 25 2.38 21.13 38.43
C TRP A 25 1.36 22.23 37.98
N ILE A 26 1.32 22.89 36.80
CA ILE A 26 1.82 22.68 35.42
C ILE A 26 1.91 24.07 34.70
N PRO A 27 2.90 24.34 33.82
CA PRO A 27 2.88 25.46 32.89
C PRO A 27 2.14 25.13 31.58
N VAL A 28 1.46 26.11 31.01
CA VAL A 28 0.89 26.07 29.64
C VAL A 28 2.04 25.98 28.62
N LEU A 29 2.02 24.96 27.76
CA LEU A 29 2.94 24.82 26.63
C LEU A 29 2.22 24.25 25.41
N LEU A 30 2.15 25.10 24.38
CA LEU A 30 2.29 24.84 22.95
C LEU A 30 1.79 23.46 22.43
N ALA A 31 0.60 23.45 21.82
CA ALA A 31 0.14 22.32 21.02
C ALA A 31 0.95 22.23 19.71
N MET A 32 2.03 21.45 19.73
CA MET A 32 2.58 20.84 18.52
C MET A 32 1.73 19.63 18.17
N PHE A 33 1.04 19.68 17.04
CA PHE A 33 0.44 18.48 16.44
C PHE A 33 1.58 17.54 16.01
N VAL A 34 1.84 16.51 16.81
CA VAL A 34 2.51 15.31 16.32
C VAL A 34 1.41 14.45 15.72
N ALA A 35 1.50 14.17 14.42
CA ALA A 35 0.68 13.15 13.78
C ALA A 35 0.99 11.82 14.48
N ASP A 36 0.06 11.34 15.29
CA ASP A 36 0.19 10.04 15.92
C ASP A 36 0.15 8.99 14.81
N ALA A 37 1.29 8.33 14.58
CA ALA A 37 1.37 7.16 13.76
C ALA A 37 0.47 6.12 14.44
N GLY A 38 -0.69 5.82 13.85
CA GLY A 38 -1.72 4.99 14.45
C GLY A 38 -1.15 3.68 15.02
N TRP A 39 -0.99 3.64 16.34
CA TRP A 39 -0.80 2.42 17.09
C TRP A 39 -2.16 1.73 17.13
N THR A 40 -2.32 0.60 16.43
CA THR A 40 -3.50 -0.24 16.62
C THR A 40 -3.40 -0.86 18.01
N GLU A 41 -4.29 -0.50 18.94
CA GLU A 41 -4.38 -1.19 20.22
C GLU A 41 -4.65 -2.69 19.97
N ASP A 42 -3.77 -3.55 20.49
CA ASP A 42 -3.93 -5.00 20.37
C ASP A 42 -5.31 -5.43 20.91
N ARG A 43 -6.15 -6.05 20.07
CA ARG A 43 -7.43 -6.62 20.52
C ARG A 43 -7.14 -7.74 21.53
N ILE A 44 -7.62 -7.64 22.77
CA ILE A 44 -7.39 -8.65 23.79
C ILE A 44 -8.64 -9.50 24.04
N HIS A 45 -8.47 -10.82 24.03
CA HIS A 45 -9.43 -11.79 24.54
C HIS A 45 -8.99 -12.30 25.91
N LEU A 46 -9.85 -12.14 26.93
CA LEU A 46 -9.65 -12.74 28.25
C LEU A 46 -10.19 -14.16 28.24
N VAL A 47 -9.31 -15.14 28.38
CA VAL A 47 -9.63 -16.57 28.39
C VAL A 47 -10.54 -16.89 29.58
N ARG A 48 -11.70 -17.48 29.31
CA ARG A 48 -12.68 -17.90 30.30
C ARG A 48 -12.59 -19.39 30.59
N ARG A 49 -13.26 -19.84 31.65
CA ARG A 49 -13.41 -21.26 31.94
C ARG A 49 -14.09 -21.96 30.75
N ASN A 50 -13.49 -23.04 30.26
CA ASN A 50 -13.86 -23.81 29.07
C ASN A 50 -13.51 -23.20 27.71
N ASP A 51 -12.86 -22.03 27.66
CA ASP A 51 -12.25 -21.59 26.41
C ASP A 51 -11.07 -22.52 26.06
N THR A 52 -11.08 -22.98 24.82
CA THR A 52 -9.93 -23.66 24.18
C THR A 52 -9.36 -22.76 23.10
N LEU A 53 -8.08 -22.95 22.76
CA LEU A 53 -7.46 -22.22 21.65
C LEU A 53 -8.27 -22.41 20.34
N SER A 54 -8.79 -23.62 20.11
CA SER A 54 -9.69 -23.94 18.98
C SER A 54 -11.01 -23.19 19.01
N SER A 55 -11.64 -23.02 20.17
CA SER A 55 -12.89 -22.27 20.30
C SER A 55 -12.69 -20.76 20.09
N ILE A 56 -11.58 -20.21 20.58
CA ILE A 56 -11.20 -18.80 20.44
C ILE A 56 -10.80 -18.54 18.98
N SER A 57 -10.00 -19.43 18.40
CA SER A 57 -9.65 -19.46 16.99
C SER A 57 -10.89 -19.34 16.11
N ARG A 58 -11.90 -20.19 16.32
CA ARG A 58 -13.18 -20.11 15.59
C ARG A 58 -13.95 -18.82 15.85
N LYS A 59 -13.97 -18.34 17.09
CA LYS A 59 -14.69 -17.10 17.48
C LYS A 59 -14.15 -15.87 16.77
N TYR A 60 -12.83 -15.80 16.57
CA TYR A 60 -12.17 -14.66 15.96
C TYR A 60 -11.74 -14.89 14.52
N ASP A 61 -12.08 -16.05 13.94
CA ASP A 61 -11.75 -16.45 12.57
C ASP A 61 -10.23 -16.45 12.30
N VAL A 62 -9.44 -16.83 13.31
CA VAL A 62 -7.97 -16.87 13.28
C VAL A 62 -7.50 -18.31 13.41
N SER A 63 -6.46 -18.77 12.71
CA SER A 63 -5.99 -20.15 12.89
C SER A 63 -5.40 -20.39 14.29
N THR A 64 -5.58 -21.59 14.86
CA THR A 64 -5.00 -21.96 16.16
C THR A 64 -3.49 -21.78 16.19
N LYS A 65 -2.80 -22.17 15.11
CA LYS A 65 -1.35 -22.00 14.96
C LYS A 65 -0.92 -20.53 15.04
N VAL A 66 -1.59 -19.66 14.29
CA VAL A 66 -1.30 -18.21 14.31
C VAL A 66 -1.60 -17.64 15.68
N LEU A 67 -2.74 -17.99 16.29
CA LEU A 67 -3.11 -17.50 17.61
C LEU A 67 -2.13 -17.94 18.71
N ALA A 68 -1.65 -19.19 18.68
CA ALA A 68 -0.63 -19.69 19.60
C ALA A 68 0.70 -18.94 19.42
N GLN A 69 1.18 -18.83 18.19
CA GLN A 69 2.44 -18.15 17.88
C GLN A 69 2.38 -16.65 18.22
N TRP A 70 1.26 -15.99 17.95
CA TRP A 70 1.02 -14.57 18.27
C TRP A 70 1.12 -14.28 19.77
N ASN A 71 0.80 -15.27 20.58
CA ASN A 71 0.80 -15.19 22.03
C ASN A 71 1.96 -15.94 22.70
N ALA A 72 2.92 -16.45 21.92
CA ALA A 72 4.03 -17.25 22.40
C ALA A 72 3.61 -18.39 23.34
N LEU A 73 2.52 -19.09 22.99
CA LEU A 73 2.07 -20.25 23.77
C LEU A 73 3.00 -21.44 23.47
N GLU A 74 3.65 -21.96 24.51
CA GLU A 74 4.52 -23.15 24.44
C GLU A 74 3.71 -24.44 24.23
N ASP A 75 2.51 -24.50 24.81
CA ASP A 75 1.55 -25.60 24.65
C ASP A 75 0.18 -25.05 24.25
N ALA A 76 -0.25 -25.37 23.04
CA ALA A 76 -1.51 -24.91 22.46
C ALA A 76 -2.75 -25.61 23.07
N ASP A 77 -2.55 -26.76 23.71
CA ASP A 77 -3.62 -27.57 24.31
C ASP A 77 -3.91 -27.15 25.76
N TYR A 78 -3.02 -26.37 26.39
CA TYR A 78 -3.16 -25.92 27.77
C TYR A 78 -3.35 -24.41 27.92
N LEU A 79 -4.61 -23.95 27.85
CA LEU A 79 -4.96 -22.54 27.99
C LEU A 79 -5.55 -22.23 29.39
N ARG A 80 -4.82 -21.45 30.20
CA ARG A 80 -5.26 -21.11 31.57
C ARG A 80 -6.34 -20.01 31.55
N ALA A 81 -7.45 -20.23 32.24
CA ALA A 81 -8.45 -19.20 32.47
C ALA A 81 -7.83 -17.96 33.15
N GLY A 82 -8.22 -16.78 32.71
CA GLY A 82 -7.63 -15.50 33.10
C GLY A 82 -6.46 -15.03 32.22
N THR A 83 -5.95 -15.87 31.32
CA THR A 83 -4.91 -15.47 30.35
C THR A 83 -5.45 -14.40 29.40
N ARG A 84 -4.66 -13.37 29.12
CA ARG A 84 -4.97 -12.33 28.12
C ARG A 84 -4.32 -12.73 26.81
N LEU A 85 -5.11 -13.25 25.88
CA LEU A 85 -4.65 -13.52 24.53
C LEU A 85 -4.80 -12.26 23.68
N LYS A 86 -3.70 -11.82 23.09
CA LYS A 86 -3.68 -10.91 21.95
C LYS A 86 -4.31 -11.62 20.76
N ILE A 87 -5.45 -11.12 20.33
CA ILE A 87 -6.12 -11.59 19.13
C ILE A 87 -5.52 -10.81 17.96
N PRO A 88 -4.79 -11.47 17.04
CA PRO A 88 -4.43 -10.82 15.80
C PRO A 88 -5.71 -10.39 15.09
N ASP A 89 -5.73 -9.18 14.52
CA ASP A 89 -6.75 -8.78 13.57
C ASP A 89 -6.56 -9.63 12.29
N SER A 90 -6.96 -10.89 12.29
CA SER A 90 -6.70 -11.77 11.15
C SER A 90 -7.98 -12.40 10.62
N LYS A 91 -8.50 -11.80 9.55
CA LYS A 91 -8.93 -12.54 8.37
C LYS A 91 -7.81 -12.68 7.33
N GLU A 92 -6.60 -12.27 7.68
CA GLU A 92 -5.53 -12.07 6.71
C GLU A 92 -4.81 -13.39 6.34
N PRO A 93 -4.69 -13.73 5.04
CA PRO A 93 -3.99 -14.94 4.60
C PRO A 93 -2.48 -14.86 4.87
N MET A 94 -1.85 -16.03 4.85
CA MET A 94 -0.42 -16.21 5.09
C MET A 94 0.34 -16.43 3.77
N LEU A 95 1.41 -15.67 3.54
CA LEU A 95 2.27 -15.79 2.36
C LEU A 95 3.49 -16.62 2.72
N ARG A 96 3.83 -17.62 1.89
CA ARG A 96 5.16 -18.21 1.88
C ARG A 96 6.02 -17.43 0.88
N TYR A 97 6.99 -16.69 1.40
CA TYR A 97 7.93 -15.89 0.62
C TYR A 97 9.30 -16.56 0.63
N ILE A 98 9.88 -16.76 -0.56
CA ILE A 98 11.25 -17.24 -0.69
C ILE A 98 12.17 -16.02 -0.77
N VAL A 99 13.04 -15.88 0.22
CA VAL A 99 14.02 -14.78 0.31
C VAL A 99 14.87 -14.77 -0.96
N GLN A 100 14.99 -13.58 -1.55
CA GLN A 100 15.79 -13.35 -2.76
C GLN A 100 17.13 -12.71 -2.40
N LYS A 101 18.09 -12.78 -3.33
CA LYS A 101 19.39 -12.11 -3.17
C LYS A 101 19.18 -10.61 -3.00
N GLY A 102 19.65 -10.06 -1.88
CA GLY A 102 19.54 -8.64 -1.54
C GLY A 102 18.32 -8.26 -0.69
N ASP A 103 17.48 -9.22 -0.32
CA ASP A 103 16.41 -8.98 0.65
C ASP A 103 16.98 -8.78 2.07
N SER A 104 16.27 -7.98 2.87
CA SER A 104 16.46 -7.88 4.33
C SER A 104 15.12 -8.02 5.03
N LEU A 105 15.11 -8.55 6.26
CA LEU A 105 13.86 -8.70 7.01
C LEU A 105 13.17 -7.34 7.25
N ALA A 106 13.95 -6.27 7.42
CA ALA A 106 13.46 -4.91 7.53
C ALA A 106 12.74 -4.45 6.25
N ALA A 107 13.33 -4.68 5.07
CA ALA A 107 12.71 -4.34 3.80
C ALA A 107 11.45 -5.18 3.53
N LEU A 108 11.46 -6.47 3.90
CA LEU A 108 10.28 -7.33 3.83
C LEU A 108 9.18 -6.84 4.78
N ALA A 109 9.50 -6.63 6.06
CA ALA A 109 8.55 -6.12 7.04
C ALA A 109 7.88 -4.83 6.57
N ALA A 110 8.66 -3.84 6.15
CA ALA A 110 8.15 -2.58 5.61
C ALA A 110 7.28 -2.79 4.36
N ARG A 111 7.72 -3.64 3.42
CA ARG A 111 6.98 -3.95 2.18
C ARG A 111 5.61 -4.57 2.45
N HIS A 112 5.49 -5.34 3.53
CA HIS A 112 4.28 -6.08 3.86
C HIS A 112 3.43 -5.41 4.96
N GLY A 113 3.80 -4.19 5.38
CA GLY A 113 3.14 -3.50 6.48
C GLY A 113 3.22 -4.27 7.80
N GLN A 114 4.25 -5.10 7.97
CA GLN A 114 4.47 -5.91 9.17
C GLN A 114 5.61 -5.30 9.99
N SER A 115 5.62 -5.58 11.29
CA SER A 115 6.79 -5.24 12.11
C SER A 115 7.87 -6.31 11.97
N ILE A 116 9.14 -5.90 12.07
CA ILE A 116 10.29 -6.81 12.09
C ILE A 116 10.10 -7.83 13.23
N ALA A 117 9.74 -7.34 14.42
CA ALA A 117 9.51 -8.17 15.59
C ALA A 117 8.39 -9.20 15.40
N LEU A 118 7.39 -8.90 14.58
CA LEU A 118 6.35 -9.86 14.22
C LEU A 118 6.89 -10.93 13.26
N LEU A 119 7.56 -10.52 12.17
CA LEU A 119 8.11 -11.48 11.21
C LEU A 119 9.17 -12.39 11.84
N THR A 120 10.02 -11.85 12.72
CA THR A 120 10.99 -12.62 13.51
C THR A 120 10.30 -13.71 14.32
N ARG A 121 9.29 -13.35 15.12
CA ARG A 121 8.58 -14.30 15.98
C ARG A 121 7.81 -15.33 15.18
N LEU A 122 7.14 -14.91 14.12
CA LEU A 122 6.33 -15.79 13.28
C LEU A 122 7.15 -16.84 12.53
N ASN A 123 8.40 -16.50 12.18
CA ASN A 123 9.32 -17.36 11.46
C ASN A 123 10.38 -18.01 12.33
N SER A 124 10.29 -17.84 13.66
CA SER A 124 11.28 -18.34 14.61
C SER A 124 12.72 -17.99 14.20
N LEU A 125 12.95 -16.73 13.82
CA LEU A 125 14.27 -16.29 13.36
C LEU A 125 15.17 -15.94 14.55
N ASP A 126 16.25 -16.68 14.73
CA ASP A 126 17.27 -16.38 15.76
C ASP A 126 18.07 -15.11 15.42
N ARG A 127 18.29 -14.84 14.14
CA ARG A 127 19.04 -13.68 13.63
C ARG A 127 18.20 -12.89 12.62
N PRO A 128 17.36 -11.94 13.07
CA PRO A 128 16.48 -11.15 12.21
C PRO A 128 17.21 -10.38 11.10
N ASP A 129 18.44 -9.96 11.36
CA ASP A 129 19.27 -9.20 10.43
C ASP A 129 20.00 -10.07 9.40
N HIS A 130 19.87 -11.40 9.49
CA HIS A 130 20.49 -12.37 8.60
C HIS A 130 19.46 -13.38 8.10
N ILE A 131 18.74 -13.00 7.05
CA ILE A 131 17.93 -13.93 6.25
C ILE A 131 18.72 -14.36 5.00
N GLU A 132 18.61 -15.61 4.61
CA GLU A 132 19.42 -16.19 3.52
C GLU A 132 18.60 -16.35 2.23
N PRO A 133 19.15 -16.05 1.04
CA PRO A 133 18.48 -16.35 -0.22
C PRO A 133 18.07 -17.82 -0.32
N GLY A 134 16.82 -18.09 -0.68
CA GLY A 134 16.22 -19.43 -0.69
C GLY A 134 15.47 -19.80 0.60
N GLN A 135 15.69 -19.08 1.70
CA GLN A 135 14.93 -19.27 2.94
C GLN A 135 13.45 -18.95 2.73
N THR A 136 12.55 -19.78 3.27
CA THR A 136 11.10 -19.51 3.20
C THR A 136 10.62 -18.82 4.47
N LEU A 137 9.99 -17.66 4.31
CA LEU A 137 9.35 -16.89 5.39
C LEU A 137 7.83 -16.90 5.22
N LEU A 138 7.13 -17.10 6.33
CA LEU A 138 5.72 -16.84 6.53
C LEU A 138 5.50 -15.35 6.82
N ILE A 139 4.68 -14.71 6.02
CA ILE A 139 4.34 -13.29 6.19
C ILE A 139 2.82 -13.20 6.35
N PRO A 140 2.31 -12.68 7.49
CA PRO A 140 0.89 -12.48 7.71
C PRO A 140 0.44 -11.23 6.93
N GLY A 141 -0.84 -11.11 6.59
CA GLY A 141 -1.29 -9.99 5.75
C GLY A 141 -0.95 -10.16 4.28
N ALA A 142 -0.90 -11.40 3.79
CA ALA A 142 -0.48 -11.75 2.44
C ALA A 142 -1.38 -11.26 1.30
N GLN A 143 -2.52 -10.63 1.60
CA GLN A 143 -3.21 -9.80 0.62
C GLN A 143 -2.31 -8.61 0.19
N GLY A 144 -1.38 -8.17 1.04
CA GLY A 144 -0.52 -7.00 0.84
C GLY A 144 0.68 -7.19 -0.09
N GLN A 145 0.99 -8.41 -0.56
CA GLN A 145 2.02 -8.61 -1.59
C GLN A 145 1.45 -8.78 -3.01
N TRP A 146 0.13 -8.95 -3.11
CA TRP A 146 -0.55 -9.21 -4.37
C TRP A 146 -1.66 -8.20 -4.63
N SER A 147 -1.79 -7.19 -3.77
CA SER A 147 -2.67 -6.06 -4.00
C SER A 147 -1.85 -4.78 -4.04
N LEU A 148 -2.30 -3.89 -4.91
CA LEU A 148 -1.76 -2.56 -5.09
C LEU A 148 -1.67 -1.83 -3.72
N PRO A 149 -0.59 -1.10 -3.39
CA PRO A 149 -0.45 -0.44 -2.09
C PRO A 149 -1.67 0.42 -1.75
N ARG A 150 -2.11 0.42 -0.48
CA ARG A 150 -3.35 1.12 -0.06
C ARG A 150 -3.35 2.61 -0.45
N ALA A 151 -2.21 3.29 -0.32
CA ALA A 151 -2.09 4.69 -0.72
C ALA A 151 -2.32 4.88 -2.23
N VAL A 152 -1.75 4.00 -3.06
CA VAL A 152 -1.93 4.03 -4.52
C VAL A 152 -3.39 3.74 -4.88
N ARG A 153 -4.03 2.74 -4.25
CA ARG A 153 -5.46 2.45 -4.44
C ARG A 153 -6.33 3.66 -4.10
N HIS A 154 -6.13 4.23 -2.92
CA HIS A 154 -6.87 5.41 -2.48
C HIS A 154 -6.74 6.56 -3.49
N GLU A 155 -5.53 6.86 -3.94
CA GLU A 155 -5.31 7.93 -4.92
C GLU A 155 -5.93 7.62 -6.31
N ILE A 156 -5.93 6.35 -6.73
CA ILE A 156 -6.68 5.94 -7.93
C ILE A 156 -8.18 6.17 -7.72
N ASP A 157 -8.67 5.88 -6.51
CA ASP A 157 -10.09 5.85 -6.19
C ASP A 157 -10.73 7.24 -6.10
N GLU A 158 -9.94 8.26 -5.74
CA GLU A 158 -10.35 9.68 -5.71
C GLU A 158 -10.78 10.20 -7.09
N ALA A 159 -10.26 9.61 -8.18
CA ALA A 159 -10.61 10.02 -9.53
C ALA A 159 -12.02 9.54 -9.92
N LYS A 160 -12.90 10.49 -10.27
CA LYS A 160 -14.28 10.21 -10.70
C LYS A 160 -14.31 9.66 -12.13
N ILE A 161 -14.33 8.34 -12.25
CA ILE A 161 -14.37 7.66 -13.55
C ILE A 161 -15.75 7.79 -14.23
N LYS A 162 -15.75 7.96 -15.55
CA LYS A 162 -16.95 7.77 -16.39
C LYS A 162 -16.99 6.33 -16.86
N VAL A 163 -17.94 5.54 -16.34
CA VAL A 163 -18.11 4.12 -16.70
C VAL A 163 -18.19 3.95 -18.22
N GLY A 164 -17.46 2.97 -18.76
CA GLY A 164 -17.43 2.65 -20.19
C GLY A 164 -16.61 3.61 -21.07
N ARG A 165 -16.01 4.67 -20.50
CA ARG A 165 -15.09 5.54 -21.26
C ARG A 165 -13.81 4.81 -21.62
N TRP A 166 -13.19 4.21 -20.62
CA TRP A 166 -11.95 3.46 -20.79
C TRP A 166 -12.29 2.11 -21.39
N LYS A 167 -11.64 1.79 -22.51
CA LYS A 167 -11.82 0.56 -23.29
C LYS A 167 -10.53 -0.24 -23.40
N HIS A 168 -9.37 0.39 -23.17
CA HIS A 168 -8.08 -0.27 -23.31
C HIS A 168 -7.10 0.18 -22.22
N ILE A 169 -6.15 -0.70 -21.88
CA ILE A 169 -4.91 -0.34 -21.16
C ILE A 169 -3.74 -0.60 -22.09
N VAL A 170 -2.88 0.40 -22.29
CA VAL A 170 -1.74 0.31 -23.23
C VAL A 170 -0.43 0.43 -22.46
N ILE A 171 0.42 -0.59 -22.62
CA ILE A 171 1.72 -0.65 -21.94
C ILE A 171 2.84 -0.06 -22.80
N HIS A 172 3.64 0.79 -22.17
CA HIS A 172 4.78 1.51 -22.76
C HIS A 172 6.06 1.28 -21.97
N HIS A 173 7.19 1.60 -22.60
CA HIS A 173 8.44 1.88 -21.89
C HIS A 173 8.90 3.31 -22.14
N SER A 174 9.83 3.80 -21.35
CA SER A 174 10.42 5.14 -21.55
C SER A 174 11.59 5.17 -22.52
N SER A 175 12.13 4.00 -22.88
CA SER A 175 13.39 3.84 -23.63
C SER A 175 14.64 4.34 -22.89
N SER A 176 14.53 4.65 -21.58
CA SER A 176 15.66 5.12 -20.76
C SER A 176 15.47 4.81 -19.29
N LYS A 177 16.51 4.25 -18.65
CA LYS A 177 16.55 4.06 -17.19
C LYS A 177 16.69 5.37 -16.42
N LEU A 178 17.16 6.43 -17.05
CA LEU A 178 17.46 7.70 -16.39
C LEU A 178 16.24 8.62 -16.30
N ASP A 179 15.10 8.19 -16.82
CA ASP A 179 13.87 8.95 -16.80
C ASP A 179 13.24 9.06 -15.41
N SER A 180 12.26 9.96 -15.34
CA SER A 180 11.34 10.10 -14.22
C SER A 180 10.05 10.74 -14.75
N PRO A 181 8.94 10.71 -13.98
CA PRO A 181 7.72 11.41 -14.38
C PRO A 181 7.95 12.90 -14.68
N ALA A 182 8.82 13.57 -13.91
CA ALA A 182 9.15 14.99 -14.12
C ALA A 182 9.95 15.24 -15.42
N ILE A 183 10.87 14.34 -15.79
CA ILE A 183 11.62 14.44 -17.05
C ILE A 183 10.69 14.19 -18.23
N MET A 184 9.86 13.15 -18.14
CA MET A 184 8.86 12.84 -19.16
C MET A 184 7.86 13.99 -19.33
N ASP A 185 7.34 14.55 -18.24
CA ASP A 185 6.42 15.70 -18.30
C ASP A 185 7.06 16.89 -19.00
N ARG A 186 8.28 17.27 -18.60
CA ARG A 186 9.03 18.35 -19.23
C ARG A 186 9.23 18.11 -20.73
N HIS A 187 9.66 16.92 -21.12
CA HIS A 187 9.83 16.55 -22.52
C HIS A 187 8.51 16.64 -23.29
N HIS A 188 7.41 16.13 -22.72
CA HIS A 188 6.09 16.20 -23.34
C HIS A 188 5.60 17.63 -23.54
N ARG A 189 5.82 18.53 -22.58
CA ARG A 189 5.46 19.95 -22.71
C ARG A 189 6.34 20.69 -23.71
N GLN A 190 7.65 20.55 -23.57
CA GLN A 190 8.62 21.40 -24.26
C GLN A 190 8.96 20.91 -25.67
N VAL A 191 8.99 19.59 -25.88
CA VAL A 191 9.41 18.98 -27.15
C VAL A 191 8.21 18.48 -27.95
N ARG A 192 7.20 17.90 -27.28
CA ARG A 192 5.99 17.40 -27.94
C ARG A 192 4.83 18.39 -27.92
N HIS A 193 5.01 19.58 -27.33
CA HIS A 193 4.01 20.64 -27.23
C HIS A 193 2.67 20.16 -26.64
N MET A 194 2.73 19.23 -25.69
CA MET A 194 1.55 18.68 -25.03
C MET A 194 1.17 19.58 -23.85
N GLU A 195 0.08 20.36 -24.00
CA GLU A 195 -0.42 21.27 -22.96
C GLU A 195 -0.69 20.56 -21.61
N ASN A 196 -1.17 19.32 -21.69
CA ASN A 196 -1.47 18.48 -20.52
C ASN A 196 -0.25 17.67 -20.02
N GLY A 197 0.95 17.98 -20.49
CA GLY A 197 2.20 17.38 -20.04
C GLY A 197 2.25 15.87 -20.19
N LEU A 198 2.74 15.18 -19.15
CA LEU A 198 2.99 13.74 -19.10
C LEU A 198 1.97 12.94 -19.91
N ALA A 199 2.41 12.27 -20.97
CA ALA A 199 1.54 11.58 -21.92
C ALA A 199 0.75 10.38 -21.34
N TYR A 200 1.21 9.85 -20.21
CA TYR A 200 0.72 8.63 -19.58
C TYR A 200 -0.14 8.94 -18.35
N HIS A 201 -1.05 8.03 -18.02
CA HIS A 201 -1.85 8.10 -16.80
C HIS A 201 -1.04 7.61 -15.60
N PHE A 202 -0.16 6.63 -15.82
CA PHE A 202 0.69 6.05 -14.79
C PHE A 202 2.12 5.85 -15.30
N VAL A 203 3.08 5.96 -14.38
CA VAL A 203 4.48 5.62 -14.63
C VAL A 203 4.97 4.68 -13.54
N ILE A 204 5.71 3.63 -13.90
CA ILE A 204 6.27 2.65 -12.97
C ILE A 204 7.80 2.77 -12.97
N GLY A 205 8.37 2.99 -11.78
CA GLY A 205 9.81 3.10 -11.57
C GLY A 205 10.55 1.82 -11.93
N GLY A 206 11.81 1.94 -12.36
CA GLY A 206 12.66 0.82 -12.76
C GLY A 206 13.98 0.81 -12.01
N SER A 207 15.02 0.21 -12.61
CA SER A 207 16.37 0.13 -12.04
C SER A 207 17.14 1.48 -12.01
N GLY A 208 16.50 2.56 -12.44
CA GLY A 208 17.06 3.90 -12.49
C GLY A 208 17.14 4.61 -11.14
N PRO A 209 17.93 5.69 -11.02
CA PRO A 209 18.15 6.36 -9.74
C PRO A 209 17.03 7.34 -9.33
N ARG A 210 16.12 7.71 -10.25
CA ARG A 210 15.18 8.84 -10.03
C ARG A 210 13.80 8.45 -9.54
N MET A 211 13.47 7.16 -9.61
CA MET A 211 12.20 6.61 -9.13
C MET A 211 12.47 5.15 -8.75
N LYS A 212 12.07 4.74 -7.54
CA LYS A 212 12.43 3.40 -7.04
C LYS A 212 11.75 2.32 -7.85
N ASP A 213 12.42 1.19 -7.98
CA ASP A 213 11.94 0.03 -8.74
C ASP A 213 10.58 -0.47 -8.23
N GLY A 214 9.58 -0.45 -9.11
CA GLY A 214 8.20 -0.84 -8.82
C GLY A 214 7.32 0.27 -8.20
N ASP A 215 7.86 1.43 -7.83
CA ASP A 215 7.01 2.54 -7.37
C ASP A 215 6.06 2.96 -8.51
N ILE A 216 4.83 3.35 -8.16
CA ILE A 216 3.82 3.79 -9.12
C ILE A 216 3.57 5.28 -8.92
N PHE A 217 3.80 6.05 -9.97
CA PHE A 217 3.44 7.45 -10.05
C PHE A 217 2.12 7.58 -10.81
N ILE A 218 1.17 8.25 -10.19
CA ILE A 218 -0.12 8.59 -10.78
C ILE A 218 0.02 9.98 -11.41
N GLY A 219 -0.30 10.10 -12.70
CA GLY A 219 -0.21 11.35 -13.45
C GLY A 219 -1.49 12.17 -13.39
N ASP A 220 -1.38 13.46 -13.73
CA ASP A 220 -2.52 14.38 -13.73
C ASP A 220 -3.61 13.97 -14.73
N ARG A 221 -3.26 13.20 -15.76
CA ARG A 221 -4.25 12.60 -16.68
C ARG A 221 -5.18 11.63 -15.97
N TRP A 222 -4.70 10.82 -15.03
CA TRP A 222 -5.59 9.98 -14.23
C TRP A 222 -6.39 10.83 -13.24
N ARG A 223 -5.73 11.71 -12.48
CA ARG A 223 -6.39 12.55 -11.47
C ARG A 223 -7.52 13.40 -12.06
N GLY A 224 -7.26 14.04 -13.19
CA GLY A 224 -8.22 14.86 -13.92
C GLY A 224 -9.06 14.10 -14.96
N GLN A 225 -8.88 12.79 -15.09
CA GLN A 225 -9.52 11.96 -16.13
C GLN A 225 -9.38 12.60 -17.53
N LEU A 226 -8.18 13.02 -17.91
CA LEU A 226 -7.88 13.59 -19.24
C LEU A 226 -7.60 12.47 -20.24
N GLN A 227 -7.81 12.71 -21.53
CA GLN A 227 -7.38 11.76 -22.58
C GLN A 227 -5.87 11.53 -22.52
N GLY A 228 -5.36 10.40 -23.01
CA GLY A 228 -3.93 10.14 -23.16
C GLY A 228 -3.25 11.03 -24.21
N GLY A 229 -1.93 10.88 -24.35
CA GLY A 229 -1.18 11.42 -25.48
C GLY A 229 -0.05 10.48 -25.93
N HIS A 230 -0.32 9.18 -25.79
CA HIS A 230 0.67 8.10 -25.85
C HIS A 230 0.49 7.17 -27.06
N VAL A 231 -0.63 7.27 -27.79
CA VAL A 231 -0.86 6.53 -29.05
C VAL A 231 -0.98 7.53 -30.20
N ALA A 232 -0.56 7.14 -31.41
CA ALA A 232 -0.72 7.93 -32.64
C ALA A 232 -2.17 7.89 -33.19
N SER A 233 -3.16 8.01 -32.30
CA SER A 233 -4.58 8.03 -32.60
C SER A 233 -5.31 8.81 -31.52
N GLU A 234 -6.03 9.86 -31.91
CA GLU A 234 -6.84 10.66 -31.00
C GLU A 234 -7.95 9.82 -30.33
N ARG A 235 -8.67 9.01 -31.13
CA ARG A 235 -9.68 8.09 -30.61
C ARG A 235 -9.10 7.15 -29.55
N LEU A 236 -7.98 6.48 -29.84
CA LEU A 236 -7.36 5.58 -28.86
C LEU A 236 -6.88 6.34 -27.62
N ASN A 237 -6.35 7.56 -27.76
CA ASN A 237 -6.00 8.38 -26.60
C ASN A 237 -7.22 8.75 -25.74
N GLN A 238 -8.40 8.96 -26.33
CA GLN A 238 -9.64 9.24 -25.58
C GLN A 238 -10.16 8.02 -24.81
N GLU A 239 -9.89 6.82 -25.33
CA GLU A 239 -10.47 5.56 -24.84
C GLU A 239 -9.46 4.66 -24.10
N SER A 240 -8.18 5.01 -24.02
CA SER A 240 -7.15 4.14 -23.44
C SER A 240 -6.34 4.75 -22.30
N ILE A 241 -6.02 3.89 -21.32
CA ILE A 241 -5.17 4.21 -20.18
C ILE A 241 -3.72 3.83 -20.52
N GLY A 242 -2.85 4.80 -20.76
CA GLY A 242 -1.41 4.57 -20.90
C GLY A 242 -0.67 4.37 -19.57
N ILE A 243 0.08 3.28 -19.47
CA ILE A 243 1.01 2.98 -18.36
C ILE A 243 2.43 2.87 -18.94
N CYS A 244 3.38 3.65 -18.43
CA CYS A 244 4.77 3.63 -18.91
C CYS A 244 5.72 3.08 -17.84
N LEU A 245 6.56 2.12 -18.21
CA LEU A 245 7.60 1.58 -17.35
C LEU A 245 8.94 2.26 -17.67
N ILE A 246 9.62 2.77 -16.64
CA ILE A 246 10.94 3.38 -16.81
C ILE A 246 11.96 2.29 -17.15
N GLY A 247 12.60 2.38 -18.32
CA GLY A 247 13.60 1.43 -18.80
C GLY A 247 13.67 1.34 -20.32
N ASN A 248 14.74 0.73 -20.83
CA ASN A 248 14.89 0.42 -22.25
C ASN A 248 14.77 -1.09 -22.48
N PHE A 249 13.54 -1.55 -22.69
CA PHE A 249 13.32 -2.99 -22.90
C PHE A 249 13.60 -3.49 -24.32
N ASN A 250 14.28 -2.69 -25.15
CA ASN A 250 15.00 -3.23 -26.29
C ASN A 250 16.36 -3.83 -25.89
N GLU A 251 16.88 -3.49 -24.72
CA GLU A 251 18.20 -3.92 -24.25
C GLU A 251 18.13 -4.89 -23.08
N GLU A 252 17.07 -4.83 -22.27
CA GLU A 252 16.93 -5.64 -21.07
C GLU A 252 15.47 -6.01 -20.78
N LYS A 253 15.25 -6.94 -19.85
CA LYS A 253 13.90 -7.25 -19.38
C LYS A 253 13.45 -6.22 -18.32
N PRO A 254 12.14 -5.92 -18.24
CA PRO A 254 11.59 -5.26 -17.05
C PRO A 254 11.96 -6.03 -15.78
N THR A 255 12.13 -5.33 -14.67
CA THR A 255 12.42 -5.99 -13.39
C THR A 255 11.22 -6.81 -12.92
N SER A 256 11.46 -7.78 -12.03
CA SER A 256 10.36 -8.53 -11.40
C SER A 256 9.41 -7.61 -10.64
N ARG A 257 9.93 -6.57 -9.97
CA ARG A 257 9.12 -5.61 -9.21
C ARG A 257 8.27 -4.72 -10.11
N GLN A 258 8.81 -4.29 -11.25
CA GLN A 258 8.03 -3.60 -12.29
C GLN A 258 6.87 -4.47 -12.77
N MET A 259 7.13 -5.73 -13.10
CA MET A 259 6.10 -6.64 -13.61
C MET A 259 5.04 -6.99 -12.56
N GLU A 260 5.42 -7.08 -11.29
CA GLU A 260 4.47 -7.25 -10.17
C GLU A 260 3.59 -6.01 -9.99
N SER A 261 4.19 -4.83 -9.91
CA SER A 261 3.48 -3.56 -9.74
C SER A 261 2.56 -3.28 -10.93
N LEU A 262 3.02 -3.59 -12.15
CA LEU A 262 2.24 -3.49 -13.36
C LEU A 262 1.03 -4.44 -13.33
N ALA A 263 1.23 -5.71 -12.96
CA ALA A 263 0.13 -6.68 -12.91
C ALA A 263 -0.94 -6.26 -11.89
N GLN A 264 -0.53 -5.80 -10.70
CA GLN A 264 -1.44 -5.31 -9.66
C GLN A 264 -2.19 -4.06 -10.11
N LEU A 265 -1.50 -3.10 -10.73
CA LEU A 265 -2.12 -1.89 -11.24
C LEU A 265 -3.12 -2.18 -12.35
N VAL A 266 -2.74 -3.03 -13.30
CA VAL A 266 -3.61 -3.41 -14.43
C VAL A 266 -4.85 -4.15 -13.93
N GLU A 267 -4.69 -5.13 -13.03
CA GLU A 267 -5.84 -5.86 -12.46
C GLU A 267 -6.79 -4.92 -11.71
N TYR A 268 -6.24 -3.99 -10.91
CA TYR A 268 -7.03 -3.01 -10.18
C TYR A 268 -7.80 -2.06 -11.11
N LEU A 269 -7.14 -1.56 -12.15
CA LEU A 269 -7.77 -0.68 -13.14
C LEU A 269 -8.81 -1.42 -13.99
N MET A 270 -8.59 -2.71 -14.28
CA MET A 270 -9.58 -3.53 -14.97
C MET A 270 -10.86 -3.66 -14.16
N ASP A 271 -10.75 -3.96 -12.87
CA ASP A 271 -11.88 -4.03 -11.95
C ASP A 271 -12.64 -2.70 -11.88
N ARG A 272 -11.89 -1.59 -11.69
CA ARG A 272 -12.47 -0.24 -11.59
C ARG A 272 -13.15 0.21 -12.88
N CYS A 273 -12.60 -0.12 -14.04
CA CYS A 273 -13.09 0.37 -15.33
C CYS A 273 -14.01 -0.62 -16.06
N GLY A 274 -14.20 -1.84 -15.54
CA GLY A 274 -14.97 -2.90 -16.20
C GLY A 274 -14.28 -3.49 -17.43
N LEU A 275 -12.95 -3.57 -17.41
CA LEU A 275 -12.14 -4.10 -18.52
C LEU A 275 -11.79 -5.59 -18.33
N GLN A 276 -11.49 -6.26 -19.43
CA GLN A 276 -11.09 -7.67 -19.49
C GLN A 276 -9.62 -7.83 -19.85
N PRO A 277 -8.99 -9.00 -19.62
CA PRO A 277 -7.59 -9.23 -19.99
C PRO A 277 -7.28 -9.00 -21.50
N ALA A 278 -8.30 -9.14 -22.35
CA ALA A 278 -8.20 -8.89 -23.79
C ALA A 278 -8.06 -7.39 -24.13
N ASP A 279 -8.49 -6.51 -23.23
CA ASP A 279 -8.42 -5.04 -23.38
C ASP A 279 -7.04 -4.47 -23.00
N VAL A 280 -6.14 -5.33 -22.51
CA VAL A 280 -4.77 -4.98 -22.16
C VAL A 280 -3.85 -5.35 -23.33
N ASP A 281 -3.18 -4.34 -23.87
CA ASP A 281 -2.26 -4.51 -24.99
C ASP A 281 -0.99 -3.66 -24.86
N THR A 282 -0.05 -3.88 -25.77
CA THR A 282 1.19 -3.12 -25.85
C THR A 282 1.10 -2.02 -26.90
N HIS A 283 1.97 -1.01 -26.77
CA HIS A 283 2.06 0.04 -27.78
C HIS A 283 2.36 -0.51 -29.18
N THR A 284 3.20 -1.54 -29.32
CA THR A 284 3.51 -2.15 -30.62
C THR A 284 2.26 -2.70 -31.32
N HIS A 285 1.34 -3.31 -30.57
CA HIS A 285 0.18 -4.00 -31.15
C HIS A 285 -0.98 -3.05 -31.47
N ILE A 286 -1.27 -2.08 -30.59
CA ILE A 286 -2.47 -1.23 -30.75
C ILE A 286 -2.20 0.05 -31.55
N ASN A 287 -0.93 0.46 -31.70
CA ASN A 287 -0.60 1.74 -32.32
C ASN A 287 -0.73 1.68 -33.84
N PRO A 288 -1.42 2.65 -34.48
CA PRO A 288 -1.52 2.69 -35.95
C PRO A 288 -0.17 2.90 -36.64
N LYS A 289 0.79 3.53 -35.95
CA LYS A 289 2.15 3.73 -36.46
C LYS A 289 3.10 2.68 -35.86
N PRO A 290 3.97 2.05 -36.66
CA PRO A 290 4.96 1.12 -36.13
C PRO A 290 5.82 1.76 -35.03
N THR A 291 6.10 1.00 -33.99
CA THR A 291 6.91 1.42 -32.85
C THR A 291 7.57 0.19 -32.24
N GLN A 292 8.77 0.35 -31.68
CA GLN A 292 9.44 -0.70 -30.91
C GLN A 292 8.94 -0.75 -29.47
N CYS A 293 8.28 0.28 -28.97
CA CYS A 293 7.74 0.35 -27.61
C CYS A 293 6.65 -0.72 -27.41
N PRO A 294 6.62 -1.47 -26.29
CA PRO A 294 7.40 -1.33 -25.06
C PRO A 294 8.74 -2.09 -25.06
N GLY A 295 9.27 -2.47 -26.21
CA GLY A 295 10.58 -3.11 -26.37
C GLY A 295 10.51 -4.63 -26.50
N LYS A 296 11.42 -5.22 -27.27
CA LYS A 296 11.41 -6.66 -27.61
C LYS A 296 11.55 -7.61 -26.41
N HIS A 297 12.02 -7.13 -25.25
CA HIS A 297 12.16 -7.93 -24.03
C HIS A 297 10.99 -7.78 -23.06
N PHE A 298 10.01 -6.91 -23.35
CA PHE A 298 8.73 -6.90 -22.65
C PHE A 298 7.85 -8.06 -23.13
N SER A 299 7.19 -8.77 -22.20
CA SER A 299 6.32 -9.90 -22.53
C SER A 299 4.89 -9.64 -22.07
N LEU A 300 3.98 -9.37 -23.02
CA LEU A 300 2.55 -9.29 -22.75
C LEU A 300 1.99 -10.62 -22.22
N ALA A 301 2.53 -11.75 -22.68
CA ALA A 301 2.15 -13.07 -22.18
C ALA A 301 2.50 -13.26 -20.70
N ASP A 302 3.69 -12.83 -20.26
CA ASP A 302 4.05 -12.88 -18.83
C ASP A 302 3.15 -11.95 -17.99
N LEU A 303 2.85 -10.74 -18.48
CA LEU A 303 1.91 -9.85 -17.81
C LEU A 303 0.53 -10.50 -17.65
N ARG A 304 -0.05 -11.04 -18.73
CA ARG A 304 -1.36 -11.72 -18.69
C ARG A 304 -1.33 -12.90 -17.71
N LYS A 305 -0.27 -13.70 -17.70
CA LYS A 305 -0.09 -14.80 -16.73
C LYS A 305 -0.08 -14.30 -15.28
N ARG A 306 0.56 -13.16 -15.00
CA ARG A 306 0.57 -12.55 -13.67
C ARG A 306 -0.81 -12.05 -13.26
N ILE A 307 -1.53 -11.38 -14.17
CA ILE A 307 -2.92 -10.93 -13.94
C ILE A 307 -3.84 -12.12 -13.65
N SER A 308 -3.79 -13.19 -14.45
CA SER A 308 -4.62 -14.39 -14.20
C SER A 308 -4.34 -15.05 -12.85
N ARG A 309 -3.07 -15.04 -12.39
CA ARG A 309 -2.72 -15.54 -11.04
C ARG A 309 -3.28 -14.66 -9.92
N LEU A 310 -3.42 -13.36 -10.14
CA LEU A 310 -4.06 -12.44 -9.19
C LEU A 310 -5.56 -12.72 -9.12
N ALA A 311 -6.22 -12.81 -10.28
CA ALA A 311 -7.66 -13.08 -10.37
C ALA A 311 -8.06 -14.43 -9.76
N ALA A 312 -7.26 -15.49 -9.95
CA ALA A 312 -7.52 -16.82 -9.40
C ALA A 312 -7.40 -16.92 -7.87
N ARG A 313 -7.03 -15.84 -7.18
CA ARG A 313 -6.86 -15.78 -5.72
C ARG A 313 -7.95 -14.96 -5.02
N ARG A 314 -8.85 -14.34 -5.78
CA ARG A 314 -10.09 -13.71 -5.29
C ARG A 314 -11.15 -14.79 -5.09
#